data_AF-A0A2E8S0M9-F1
#
_entry.id   AF-A0A2E8S0M9-F1
#
_cell.length_a   1.000
_cell.length_b   1.000
_cell.length_c   1.000
_cell.angle_alpha   90.00
_cell.angle_beta   90.00
_cell.angle_gamma   90.00
#
_symmetry.space_group_name_H-M   'P 1'
#
loop_
_entity.id
_entity.type
_entity.pdbx_description
1 polymer ?
#
loop_
_entity_poly.entity_id
_entity_poly.type
_entity_poly.pdbx_seq_one_letter_code
_entity_poly.pdbx_strand_id
1 'polypeptide(L)'
;MKTSYVLAILMFAMSAFVFGCDVDETAELENEVLGYCADNPVDAVGSFCASIKLPEDMVGTPEQVSFHFFDSIPPMGPPSLMGINLTSPEDLQDFVAGAEVPMVLENLPESGAYYLYIAVYMPGGGAASWVLVPGIDYVGGQSGDEAMLEFTGEAMNLDQPFELRLAE
;
A
#
# COMPACT_ATOMS: atom_id res chain seq x y z
N MET A 1 -56.01 4.66 -58.94
CA MET A 1 -57.42 5.09 -58.99
C MET A 1 -58.09 4.66 -57.69
N LYS A 2 -58.66 5.64 -56.97
CA LYS A 2 -59.77 5.58 -55.98
C LYS A 2 -59.63 4.70 -54.72
N THR A 3 -59.54 5.27 -53.51
CA THR A 3 -60.60 5.91 -52.66
C THR A 3 -60.93 4.93 -51.51
N SER A 4 -60.35 5.13 -50.33
CA SER A 4 -60.96 5.68 -49.09
C SER A 4 -61.99 4.81 -48.39
N TYR A 5 -61.72 4.44 -47.13
CA TYR A 5 -62.62 4.42 -45.95
C TYR A 5 -61.68 4.50 -44.70
N VAL A 6 -61.60 5.62 -43.98
CA VAL A 6 -62.47 6.12 -42.88
C VAL A 6 -62.41 5.25 -41.60
N LEU A 7 -61.61 5.76 -40.66
CA LEU A 7 -61.91 6.07 -39.25
C LEU A 7 -62.44 4.96 -38.31
N ALA A 8 -61.63 4.60 -37.31
CA ALA A 8 -62.11 4.42 -35.94
C ALA A 8 -60.98 4.67 -34.93
N ILE A 9 -61.21 5.68 -34.10
CA ILE A 9 -60.42 6.13 -32.96
C ILE A 9 -60.60 5.12 -31.81
N LEU A 10 -59.52 4.68 -31.18
CA LEU A 10 -59.58 4.28 -29.77
C LEU A 10 -58.34 4.80 -29.04
N MET A 11 -58.59 5.80 -28.19
CA MET A 11 -57.68 6.29 -27.18
C MET A 11 -57.39 5.18 -26.17
N PHE A 12 -56.11 4.92 -25.91
CA PHE A 12 -55.67 4.46 -24.61
C PHE A 12 -54.48 5.32 -24.19
N ALA A 13 -54.75 6.24 -23.26
CA ALA A 13 -53.72 6.93 -22.52
C ALA A 13 -53.06 5.92 -21.58
N MET A 14 -51.80 5.59 -21.83
CA MET A 14 -50.92 4.96 -20.85
C MET A 14 -49.86 5.98 -20.48
N SER A 15 -50.13 6.67 -19.36
CA SER A 15 -49.14 7.47 -18.66
C SER A 15 -48.07 6.54 -18.10
N ALA A 16 -46.95 6.42 -18.79
CA ALA A 16 -45.74 5.86 -18.21
C ALA A 16 -44.90 7.02 -17.65
N PHE A 17 -45.05 7.26 -16.35
CA PHE A 17 -43.94 7.79 -15.56
C PHE A 17 -42.89 6.68 -15.52
N VAL A 18 -41.81 6.83 -16.30
CA VAL A 18 -40.57 6.10 -16.03
C VAL A 18 -39.53 7.15 -15.70
N PHE A 19 -39.00 7.00 -14.49
CA PHE A 19 -37.93 7.74 -13.87
C PHE A 19 -36.80 8.02 -14.86
N GLY A 20 -36.30 9.26 -14.82
CA GLY A 20 -34.96 9.55 -15.31
C GLY A 20 -33.97 8.67 -14.56
N CYS A 21 -33.26 7.84 -15.32
CA CYS A 21 -31.96 7.35 -14.95
C CYS A 21 -31.04 7.81 -16.08
N ASP A 22 -30.49 9.02 -15.91
CA ASP A 22 -29.16 9.33 -16.42
C ASP A 22 -28.23 8.31 -15.75
N VAL A 23 -27.97 7.21 -16.45
CA VAL A 23 -26.86 6.32 -16.11
C VAL A 23 -25.67 6.86 -16.89
N ASP A 24 -25.13 7.97 -16.40
CA ASP A 24 -23.75 8.35 -16.70
C ASP A 24 -22.87 7.42 -15.85
N GLU A 25 -22.73 6.18 -16.30
CA GLU A 25 -21.77 5.22 -15.75
C GLU A 25 -20.43 5.49 -16.42
N THR A 26 -19.86 6.66 -16.17
CA THR A 26 -18.40 6.81 -16.14
C THR A 26 -17.93 5.98 -14.95
N ALA A 27 -17.71 4.69 -15.19
CA ALA A 27 -16.74 3.93 -14.42
C ALA A 27 -15.40 4.65 -14.58
N GLU A 28 -15.11 5.56 -13.66
CA GLU A 28 -13.74 5.97 -13.41
C GLU A 28 -13.03 4.68 -13.04
N LEU A 29 -12.28 4.13 -13.98
CA LEU A 29 -11.21 3.18 -13.69
C LEU A 29 -10.28 3.94 -12.75
N GLU A 30 -10.56 3.86 -11.45
CA GLU A 30 -9.57 4.13 -10.43
C GLU A 30 -8.41 3.21 -10.80
N ASN A 31 -7.36 3.80 -11.37
CA ASN A 31 -6.08 3.14 -11.52
C ASN A 31 -5.58 2.92 -10.09
N GLU A 32 -6.05 1.85 -9.46
CA GLU A 32 -5.53 1.38 -8.20
C GLU A 32 -4.03 1.19 -8.43
N VAL A 33 -3.22 1.97 -7.71
CA VAL A 33 -1.77 1.88 -7.80
C VAL A 33 -1.39 0.58 -7.10
N LEU A 34 -1.39 -0.52 -7.85
CA LEU A 34 -0.92 -1.80 -7.37
C LEU A 34 0.59 -1.74 -7.21
N GLY A 35 1.07 -2.20 -6.06
CA GLY A 35 2.48 -2.28 -5.74
C GLY A 35 3.15 -3.51 -6.35
N TYR A 36 4.47 -3.55 -6.25
CA TYR A 36 5.36 -4.58 -6.81
C TYR A 36 4.87 -6.03 -6.60
N CYS A 37 4.32 -6.33 -5.42
CA CYS A 37 3.95 -7.69 -5.03
C CYS A 37 2.66 -8.19 -5.67
N ALA A 38 1.80 -7.30 -6.17
CA ALA A 38 0.66 -7.68 -6.97
C ALA A 38 1.11 -8.31 -8.31
N ASP A 39 2.18 -7.76 -8.90
CA ASP A 39 2.77 -8.25 -10.15
C ASP A 39 3.81 -9.37 -9.93
N ASN A 40 4.45 -9.41 -8.76
CA ASN A 40 5.54 -10.33 -8.43
C ASN A 40 5.32 -11.02 -7.08
N PRO A 41 4.24 -11.82 -6.94
CA PRO A 41 3.93 -12.45 -5.68
C PRO A 41 4.96 -13.53 -5.32
N VAL A 42 5.18 -13.70 -4.01
CA VAL A 42 5.92 -14.84 -3.46
C VAL A 42 4.96 -15.98 -3.12
N ASP A 43 5.41 -17.22 -3.33
CA ASP A 43 4.63 -18.45 -3.09
C ASP A 43 5.27 -19.39 -2.06
N ALA A 44 6.55 -19.17 -1.71
CA ALA A 44 7.26 -19.96 -0.72
C ALA A 44 6.70 -19.72 0.69
N VAL A 45 6.44 -20.81 1.41
CA VAL A 45 6.02 -20.82 2.83
C VAL A 45 6.98 -19.98 3.67
N GLY A 46 6.43 -19.14 4.54
CA GLY A 46 7.21 -18.21 5.38
C GLY A 46 7.84 -17.05 4.60
N SER A 47 7.36 -16.75 3.40
CA SER A 47 7.80 -15.56 2.64
C SER A 47 6.82 -14.41 2.77
N PHE A 48 7.34 -13.20 2.70
CA PHE A 48 6.58 -11.96 2.73
C PHE A 48 7.05 -11.05 1.61
N CYS A 49 6.10 -10.53 0.86
CA CYS A 49 6.33 -9.51 -0.14
C CYS A 49 5.47 -8.29 0.22
N ALA A 50 6.12 -7.13 0.32
CA ALA A 50 5.46 -5.85 0.20
C ALA A 50 6.34 -4.90 -0.63
N SER A 51 5.89 -3.69 -0.86
CA SER A 51 6.73 -2.60 -1.35
C SER A 51 6.57 -1.36 -0.48
N ILE A 52 7.50 -0.45 -0.61
CA ILE A 52 7.39 0.89 -0.03
C ILE A 52 7.40 1.93 -1.12
N LYS A 53 6.64 3.01 -0.92
CA LYS A 53 6.66 4.19 -1.77
C LYS A 53 7.37 5.32 -1.03
N LEU A 54 8.50 5.75 -1.60
CA LEU A 54 9.27 6.86 -1.09
C LEU A 54 8.62 8.18 -1.53
N PRO A 55 8.55 9.20 -0.66
CA PRO A 55 7.90 10.46 -1.01
C PRO A 55 8.71 11.21 -2.08
N GLU A 56 8.01 11.97 -2.92
CA GLU A 56 8.61 12.69 -4.05
C GLU A 56 9.52 13.85 -3.62
N ASP A 57 9.35 14.34 -2.39
CA ASP A 57 10.13 15.43 -1.81
C ASP A 57 11.34 14.94 -1.00
N MET A 58 11.62 13.64 -0.98
CA MET A 58 12.79 13.10 -0.31
C MET A 58 14.09 13.68 -0.89
N VAL A 59 14.96 14.21 -0.03
CA VAL A 59 16.23 14.82 -0.45
C VAL A 59 17.43 14.05 0.07
N GLY A 60 18.31 13.62 -0.83
CA GLY A 60 19.54 12.90 -0.50
C GLY A 60 19.40 11.39 -0.59
N THR A 61 20.47 10.69 -0.21
CA THR A 61 20.50 9.23 -0.11
C THR A 61 20.43 8.85 1.37
N PRO A 62 19.61 7.86 1.76
CA PRO A 62 19.59 7.36 3.13
C PRO A 62 20.96 6.88 3.61
N GLU A 63 21.21 6.93 4.92
CA GLU A 63 22.35 6.26 5.56
C GLU A 63 22.01 4.83 5.98
N GLN A 64 20.72 4.59 6.27
CA GLN A 64 20.22 3.30 6.71
C GLN A 64 18.74 3.18 6.41
N VAL A 65 18.29 1.97 6.06
CA VAL A 65 16.87 1.63 5.98
C VAL A 65 16.63 0.39 6.81
N SER A 66 15.60 0.42 7.65
CA SER A 66 15.24 -0.69 8.51
C SER A 66 13.77 -1.06 8.37
N PHE A 67 13.52 -2.38 8.32
CA PHE A 67 12.19 -2.96 8.28
C PHE A 67 12.11 -4.01 9.37
N HIS A 68 11.24 -3.79 10.33
CA HIS A 68 11.18 -4.60 11.54
C HIS A 68 9.74 -4.83 11.97
N PHE A 69 9.51 -5.96 12.63
CA PHE A 69 8.20 -6.31 13.13
C PHE A 69 8.16 -6.20 14.65
N PHE A 70 7.11 -5.55 15.16
CA PHE A 70 6.91 -5.29 16.57
C PHE A 70 5.56 -5.84 17.03
N ASP A 71 5.47 -6.25 18.29
CA ASP A 71 4.20 -6.65 18.91
C ASP A 71 3.33 -5.45 19.34
N SER A 72 3.88 -4.24 19.29
CA SER A 72 3.24 -3.01 19.76
C SER A 72 3.77 -1.77 19.03
N ILE A 73 2.88 -0.80 18.80
CA ILE A 73 3.19 0.54 18.28
C ILE A 73 2.66 1.58 19.28
N PRO A 74 3.43 2.61 19.68
CA PRO A 74 4.80 2.88 19.25
C PRO A 74 5.78 1.79 19.72
N PRO A 75 6.85 1.52 18.95
CA PRO A 75 7.83 0.50 19.31
C PRO A 75 8.39 0.70 20.71
N MET A 76 8.26 -0.31 21.58
CA MET A 76 8.84 -0.29 22.93
C MET A 76 9.98 -1.30 23.05
N GLY A 77 11.19 -0.87 22.69
CA GLY A 77 12.39 -1.71 22.79
C GLY A 77 12.77 -2.37 21.47
N PRO A 78 13.47 -3.53 21.48
CA PRO A 78 13.92 -4.17 20.27
C PRO A 78 12.75 -4.78 19.46
N PRO A 79 12.92 -5.00 18.15
CA PRO A 79 11.95 -5.72 17.33
C PRO A 79 11.61 -7.10 17.89
N SER A 80 10.34 -7.48 17.79
CA SER A 80 9.88 -8.84 18.08
C SER A 80 10.38 -9.81 17.01
N LEU A 81 10.45 -9.36 15.74
CA LEU A 81 11.13 -10.06 14.66
C LEU A 81 12.05 -9.11 13.89
N MET A 82 13.25 -9.60 13.61
CA MET A 82 14.18 -8.91 12.73
C MET A 82 13.74 -9.14 11.28
N GLY A 83 13.42 -8.06 10.56
CA GLY A 83 13.32 -8.09 9.11
C GLY A 83 14.68 -7.81 8.50
N ILE A 84 14.76 -6.76 7.67
CA ILE A 84 16.00 -6.38 6.97
C ILE A 84 16.52 -5.03 7.46
N ASN A 85 17.84 -4.90 7.52
CA ASN A 85 18.52 -3.65 7.82
C ASN A 85 19.59 -3.41 6.75
N LEU A 86 19.38 -2.37 5.95
CA LEU A 86 20.22 -2.01 4.82
C LEU A 86 21.10 -0.83 5.23
N THR A 87 22.40 -0.99 5.09
CA THR A 87 23.41 0.03 5.44
C THR A 87 24.49 0.17 4.37
N SER A 88 24.51 -0.72 3.37
CA SER A 88 25.50 -0.66 2.30
C SER A 88 25.04 0.32 1.22
N PRO A 89 25.96 1.09 0.61
CA PRO A 89 25.59 2.01 -0.47
C PRO A 89 24.93 1.33 -1.68
N GLU A 90 25.27 0.06 -1.93
CA GLU A 90 24.71 -0.73 -3.03
C GLU A 90 23.23 -1.06 -2.78
N ASP A 91 22.87 -1.37 -1.54
CA ASP A 91 21.47 -1.62 -1.16
C ASP A 91 20.64 -0.33 -1.13
N LEU A 92 21.27 0.79 -0.80
CA LEU A 92 20.60 2.09 -0.59
C LEU A 92 20.44 2.89 -1.89
N GLN A 93 21.05 2.46 -3.00
CA GLN A 93 21.03 3.20 -4.26
C GLN A 93 19.62 3.32 -4.87
N ASP A 94 18.74 2.36 -4.58
CA ASP A 94 17.38 2.31 -5.11
C ASP A 94 16.39 3.16 -4.28
N PHE A 95 16.83 3.63 -3.11
CA PHE A 95 16.04 4.48 -2.22
C PHE A 95 16.19 5.95 -2.63
N VAL A 96 15.50 6.32 -3.70
CA VAL A 96 15.44 7.69 -4.23
C VAL A 96 14.01 8.23 -4.22
N ALA A 97 13.85 9.55 -4.31
CA ALA A 97 12.55 10.21 -4.25
C ALA A 97 11.55 9.65 -5.26
N GLY A 98 10.33 9.36 -4.81
CA GLY A 98 9.28 8.78 -5.65
C GLY A 98 9.49 7.32 -6.06
N ALA A 99 10.61 6.69 -5.69
CA ALA A 99 10.84 5.28 -5.99
C ALA A 99 9.84 4.38 -5.26
N GLU A 100 9.49 3.28 -5.90
CA GLU A 100 8.86 2.16 -5.23
C GLU A 100 9.92 1.07 -5.06
N VAL A 101 10.17 0.64 -3.83
CA VAL A 101 11.23 -0.32 -3.52
C VAL A 101 10.58 -1.60 -2.98
N PRO A 102 10.86 -2.77 -3.58
CA PRO A 102 10.32 -4.03 -3.09
C PRO A 102 11.00 -4.45 -1.78
N MET A 103 10.22 -5.05 -0.90
CA MET A 103 10.67 -5.72 0.31
C MET A 103 10.21 -7.17 0.24
N VAL A 104 11.17 -8.05 -0.07
CA VAL A 104 10.96 -9.50 -0.08
C VAL A 104 11.77 -10.11 1.06
N LEU A 105 11.07 -10.76 1.98
CA LEU A 105 11.65 -11.44 3.14
C LEU A 105 11.28 -12.91 3.10
N GLU A 106 12.20 -13.77 3.52
CA GLU A 106 12.01 -15.22 3.59
C GLU A 106 12.27 -15.70 5.02
N ASN A 107 11.80 -16.92 5.34
CA ASN A 107 12.00 -17.58 6.63
C ASN A 107 11.36 -16.82 7.82
N LEU A 108 10.20 -16.22 7.59
CA LEU A 108 9.38 -15.60 8.63
C LEU A 108 8.69 -16.66 9.49
N PRO A 109 8.30 -16.32 10.74
CA PRO A 109 7.73 -17.29 11.67
C PRO A 109 6.45 -17.94 11.15
N GLU A 110 6.22 -19.16 11.62
CA GLU A 110 5.04 -19.95 11.27
C GLU A 110 3.73 -19.35 11.80
N SER A 111 3.77 -18.48 12.82
CA SER A 111 2.58 -17.77 13.28
C SER A 111 2.89 -16.52 14.10
N GLY A 112 1.95 -15.58 14.13
CA GLY A 112 1.93 -14.44 15.05
C GLY A 112 1.37 -13.17 14.41
N ALA A 113 0.91 -12.24 15.24
CA ALA A 113 0.43 -10.93 14.79
C ALA A 113 1.49 -9.87 15.10
N TYR A 114 1.92 -9.11 14.09
CA TYR A 114 2.94 -8.06 14.28
C TYR A 114 2.66 -6.82 13.46
N TYR A 115 3.08 -5.67 13.98
CA TYR A 115 3.15 -4.41 13.26
C TYR A 115 4.44 -4.33 12.47
N LEU A 116 4.34 -4.09 11.16
CA LEU A 116 5.49 -3.69 10.37
C LEU A 116 5.80 -2.22 10.65
N TYR A 117 7.05 -1.95 11.02
CA TYR A 117 7.60 -0.61 11.17
C TYR A 117 8.77 -0.42 10.23
N ILE A 118 8.72 0.66 9.45
CA ILE A 118 9.70 0.99 8.42
C ILE A 118 10.32 2.32 8.77
N ALA A 119 11.64 2.38 8.82
CA ALA A 119 12.39 3.61 9.04
C ALA A 119 13.44 3.81 7.97
N VAL A 120 13.49 5.00 7.40
CA VAL A 120 14.54 5.46 6.47
C VAL A 120 15.28 6.58 7.18
N TYR A 121 16.51 6.30 7.60
CA TYR A 121 17.34 7.25 8.31
C TYR A 121 18.18 8.05 7.32
N MET A 122 18.01 9.36 7.35
CA MET A 122 18.72 10.29 6.45
C MET A 122 20.00 10.80 7.09
N PRO A 123 20.93 11.37 6.30
CA PRO A 123 22.12 12.00 6.85
C PRO A 123 21.81 13.04 7.92
N GLY A 124 22.40 12.89 9.11
CA GLY A 124 22.12 13.73 10.28
C GLY A 124 20.91 13.31 11.10
N GLY A 125 20.27 12.21 10.75
CA GLY A 125 19.13 11.62 11.45
C GLY A 125 19.53 10.57 12.50
N GLY A 126 18.64 9.60 12.69
CA GLY A 126 18.64 8.64 13.78
C GLY A 126 19.43 7.35 13.58
N ALA A 127 20.17 7.18 12.48
CA ALA A 127 20.76 5.90 12.08
C ALA A 127 21.59 5.24 13.21
N ALA A 128 22.42 6.03 13.90
CA ALA A 128 23.29 5.51 14.96
C ALA A 128 22.55 5.14 16.26
N SER A 129 21.41 5.77 16.53
CA SER A 129 20.64 5.59 17.78
C SER A 129 19.41 4.71 17.60
N TRP A 130 19.00 4.43 16.36
CA TRP A 130 17.74 3.78 16.01
C TRP A 130 16.50 4.56 16.45
N VAL A 131 16.66 5.86 16.75
CA VAL A 131 15.59 6.76 17.16
C VAL A 131 15.44 7.83 16.09
N LEU A 132 14.28 7.85 15.44
CA LEU A 132 13.98 8.83 14.39
C LEU A 132 14.18 10.26 14.89
N VAL A 133 14.76 11.10 14.03
CA VAL A 133 14.87 12.53 14.24
C VAL A 133 13.73 13.21 13.45
N PRO A 134 12.79 13.89 14.13
CA PRO A 134 11.70 14.61 13.48
C PRO A 134 12.20 15.61 12.44
N GLY A 135 11.54 15.65 11.29
CA GLY A 135 11.88 16.53 10.18
C GLY A 135 13.12 16.11 9.39
N ILE A 136 13.76 14.98 9.71
CA ILE A 136 14.94 14.46 8.99
C ILE A 136 14.67 13.05 8.46
N ASP A 137 14.24 12.14 9.34
CA ASP A 137 14.02 10.73 8.97
C ASP A 137 12.61 10.51 8.44
N TYR A 138 12.42 9.43 7.68
CA TYR A 138 11.11 8.99 7.21
C TYR A 138 10.68 7.72 7.90
N VAL A 139 9.38 7.58 8.08
CA VAL A 139 8.74 6.46 8.76
C VAL A 139 7.53 6.01 7.97
N GLY A 140 7.24 4.71 8.02
CA GLY A 140 6.02 4.14 7.50
C GLY A 140 5.76 2.77 8.10
N GLY A 141 4.86 2.05 7.45
CA GLY A 141 4.34 0.78 7.95
C GLY A 141 2.92 0.91 8.46
N GLN A 142 2.49 -0.08 9.22
CA GLN A 142 1.11 -0.20 9.66
C GLN A 142 0.88 0.52 10.99
N SER A 143 -0.23 1.26 11.11
CA SER A 143 -0.62 1.95 12.35
C SER A 143 -2.10 1.74 12.67
N GLY A 144 -2.42 1.46 13.93
CA GLY A 144 -3.78 1.22 14.43
C GLY A 144 -4.08 -0.27 14.68
N ASP A 145 -5.11 -0.58 15.46
CA ASP A 145 -5.39 -1.95 15.94
C ASP A 145 -5.75 -2.97 14.83
N GLU A 146 -6.23 -2.50 13.67
CA GLU A 146 -6.53 -3.33 12.50
C GLU A 146 -5.31 -3.49 11.56
N ALA A 147 -4.18 -2.91 11.95
CA ALA A 147 -2.96 -2.81 11.15
C ALA A 147 -1.89 -3.80 11.65
N MET A 148 -2.33 -4.98 12.10
CA MET A 148 -1.42 -6.09 12.42
C MET A 148 -1.36 -7.06 11.25
N LEU A 149 -0.15 -7.49 10.90
CA LEU A 149 0.09 -8.57 9.96
C LEU A 149 -0.02 -9.90 10.69
N GLU A 150 -1.01 -10.69 10.29
CA GLU A 150 -1.24 -12.05 10.79
C GLU A 150 -0.41 -13.05 9.98
N PHE A 151 0.74 -13.45 10.51
CA PHE A 151 1.52 -14.54 9.96
C PHE A 151 0.83 -15.86 10.30
N THR A 152 0.59 -16.68 9.27
CA THR A 152 0.01 -18.02 9.37
C THR A 152 0.99 -19.11 8.94
N GLY A 153 2.22 -18.71 8.59
CA GLY A 153 3.25 -19.55 7.98
C GLY A 153 3.10 -19.66 6.46
N GLU A 154 1.96 -19.30 5.89
CA GLU A 154 1.80 -19.20 4.43
C GLU A 154 2.52 -17.96 3.88
N ALA A 155 2.71 -17.93 2.55
CA ALA A 155 3.24 -16.76 1.86
C ALA A 155 2.27 -15.58 1.99
N MET A 156 2.79 -14.41 2.36
CA MET A 156 2.01 -13.18 2.50
C MET A 156 2.43 -12.17 1.44
N ASN A 157 1.47 -11.68 0.66
CA ASN A 157 1.69 -10.64 -0.36
C ASN A 157 0.81 -9.44 -0.02
N LEU A 158 1.42 -8.26 0.08
CA LEU A 158 0.71 -6.99 0.25
C LEU A 158 0.71 -6.25 -1.07
N ASP A 159 -0.48 -6.12 -1.65
CA ASP A 159 -0.67 -5.56 -2.98
C ASP A 159 -0.51 -4.03 -3.00
N GLN A 160 -0.63 -3.38 -1.84
CA GLN A 160 -0.52 -1.93 -1.70
C GLN A 160 0.83 -1.55 -1.08
N PRO A 161 1.54 -0.55 -1.65
CA PRO A 161 2.80 -0.10 -1.09
C PRO A 161 2.58 0.62 0.25
N PHE A 162 3.54 0.50 1.16
CA PHE A 162 3.59 1.36 2.33
C PHE A 162 4.14 2.73 1.94
N GLU A 163 3.31 3.76 2.06
CA GLU A 163 3.75 5.13 1.89
C GLU A 163 4.59 5.58 3.10
N LEU A 164 5.78 6.09 2.82
CA LEU A 164 6.61 6.71 3.85
C LEU A 164 6.28 8.19 3.99
N ARG A 165 6.32 8.68 5.22
CA ARG A 165 6.13 10.08 5.58
C ARG A 165 7.29 10.58 6.42
N LEU A 166 7.53 11.89 6.39
CA LEU A 166 8.51 12.52 7.26
C LEU A 166 8.11 12.29 8.73
N ALA A 167 9.08 11.94 9.57
CA ALA A 167 8.85 11.75 11.00
C ALA A 167 8.49 13.10 11.66
N GLU A 168 7.49 13.06 12.55
CA GLU A 168 6.93 14.22 13.27
C GLU A 168 7.36 14.28 14.74
#